data_AF-A0A2I0D4W6-F1
#
_entry.id   AF-A0A2I0D4W6-F1
#
_cell.length_a   1.000
_cell.length_b   1.000
_cell.length_c   1.000
_cell.angle_alpha   90.00
_cell.angle_beta   90.00
_cell.angle_gamma   90.00
#
_symmetry.space_group_name_H-M   'P 1'
#
loop_
_entity.id
_entity.type
_entity.pdbx_description
1 polymer ?
#
loop_
_entity_poly.entity_id
_entity_poly.type
_entity_poly.pdbx_seq_one_letter_code
_entity_poly.pdbx_strand_id
1 'polypeptide(L)'
;MGASIYGLGTMLYIDIENDDDIFGHDGQSTPPINTAIRINPKTGDGLIILETGHPDLATRIASDWVFIETGKSDTLLFTMLTGKMSNILFIGLIAISILNIGTGIWRRKRKMLPINN
;
A
#
# COMPACT_ATOMS: atom_id res chain seq x y z
N MET A 1 8.16 16.82 -6.61
CA MET A 1 7.44 15.78 -7.36
C MET A 1 8.18 15.61 -8.68
N GLY A 2 8.86 14.49 -8.85
CA GLY A 2 9.76 14.25 -9.99
C GLY A 2 10.65 13.05 -9.72
N ALA A 3 10.08 11.99 -9.13
CA ALA A 3 10.79 10.73 -8.99
C ALA A 3 10.96 10.14 -10.39
N SER A 4 12.16 9.62 -10.69
CA SER A 4 12.38 8.85 -11.91
C SER A 4 11.61 7.55 -11.75
N ILE A 5 10.41 7.47 -12.33
CA ILE A 5 9.55 6.28 -12.27
C ILE A 5 9.62 5.46 -13.55
N TYR A 6 10.28 5.99 -14.59
CA TYR A 6 10.43 5.33 -15.89
C TYR A 6 11.87 5.41 -16.39
N GLY A 7 12.38 4.27 -16.85
CA GLY A 7 13.60 4.15 -17.64
C GLY A 7 13.29 4.03 -19.14
N LEU A 8 14.13 3.29 -19.87
CA LEU A 8 14.01 3.10 -21.32
C LEU A 8 13.01 1.98 -21.66
N GLY A 9 11.75 2.17 -21.24
CA GLY A 9 10.66 1.19 -21.38
C GLY A 9 10.45 0.29 -20.16
N THR A 10 11.21 0.49 -19.08
CA THR A 10 10.99 -0.13 -17.78
C THR A 10 10.39 0.89 -16.80
N MET A 11 9.65 0.40 -15.82
CA MET A 11 9.28 1.14 -14.63
C MET A 11 10.37 0.96 -13.57
N LEU A 12 10.67 2.04 -12.84
CA LEU A 12 11.56 2.07 -11.68
C LEU A 12 10.66 2.05 -10.43
N TYR A 13 10.61 0.90 -9.77
CA TYR A 13 9.59 0.61 -8.76
C TYR A 13 9.93 1.21 -7.40
N ILE A 14 11.20 1.10 -7.01
CA ILE A 14 11.71 1.57 -5.72
C ILE A 14 13.23 1.74 -5.81
N ASP A 15 13.72 2.80 -5.16
CA ASP A 15 15.14 3.04 -4.94
C ASP A 15 15.75 1.98 -4.01
N ILE A 16 16.97 1.56 -4.35
CA ILE A 16 17.84 0.76 -3.51
C ILE A 16 19.18 1.49 -3.30
N GLU A 17 20.11 0.86 -2.57
CA GLU A 17 21.43 1.47 -2.31
C GLU A 17 22.22 1.69 -3.60
N ASN A 18 23.15 2.67 -3.59
CA ASN A 18 24.04 3.04 -4.69
C ASN A 18 23.39 3.66 -5.93
N ASP A 19 22.27 4.36 -5.77
CA ASP A 19 21.57 5.05 -6.89
C ASP A 19 21.03 4.08 -7.96
N ASP A 20 20.81 2.82 -7.56
CA ASP A 20 20.14 1.80 -8.36
C ASP A 20 18.66 1.70 -7.97
N ASP A 21 17.86 1.10 -8.86
CA ASP A 21 16.43 0.82 -8.65
C ASP A 21 16.11 -0.65 -8.91
N ILE A 22 15.13 -1.19 -8.18
CA ILE A 22 14.45 -2.39 -8.69
C ILE A 22 13.58 -1.96 -9.87
N PHE A 23 13.80 -2.59 -11.03
CA PHE A 23 13.16 -2.20 -12.28
C PHE A 23 12.46 -3.37 -12.95
N GLY A 24 11.57 -3.06 -13.89
CA GLY A 24 10.85 -4.08 -14.65
C GLY A 24 9.67 -3.49 -15.42
N HIS A 25 8.63 -4.28 -15.67
CA HIS A 25 7.42 -3.80 -16.35
C HIS A 25 6.22 -4.70 -16.04
N ASP A 26 5.04 -4.10 -15.99
CA ASP A 26 3.78 -4.84 -15.82
C ASP A 26 2.91 -4.79 -17.08
N GLY A 27 2.12 -5.83 -17.28
CA GLY A 27 1.14 -5.90 -18.34
C GLY A 27 -0.25 -6.20 -17.78
N GLN A 28 -1.27 -5.58 -18.36
CA GLN A 28 -2.66 -5.84 -18.03
C GLN A 28 -3.51 -5.74 -19.30
N SER A 29 -4.48 -6.64 -19.48
CA SER A 29 -5.41 -6.65 -20.61
C SER A 29 -6.81 -7.10 -20.21
N THR A 30 -7.77 -6.94 -21.15
CA THR A 30 -9.12 -7.53 -21.09
C THR A 30 -9.30 -8.48 -22.28
N PRO A 31 -9.67 -9.76 -22.11
CA PRO A 31 -9.95 -10.47 -20.85
C PRO A 31 -8.72 -10.53 -19.91
N PRO A 32 -8.91 -10.75 -18.60
CA PRO A 32 -7.86 -10.54 -17.59
C PRO A 32 -6.66 -11.44 -17.82
N ILE A 33 -5.60 -10.82 -18.35
CA ILE A 33 -4.24 -11.33 -18.44
C ILE A 33 -3.38 -10.30 -17.72
N ASN A 34 -2.64 -10.73 -16.70
CA ASN A 34 -1.75 -9.87 -15.93
C ASN A 34 -0.34 -10.45 -15.94
N THR A 35 0.64 -9.59 -16.18
CA THR A 35 2.05 -9.96 -16.23
C THR A 35 2.86 -9.00 -15.38
N ALA A 36 3.93 -9.50 -14.78
CA ALA A 36 4.87 -8.69 -14.02
C ALA A 36 6.28 -9.25 -14.15
N ILE A 37 7.25 -8.37 -14.38
CA ILE A 37 8.68 -8.67 -14.23
C ILE A 37 9.32 -7.69 -13.27
N ARG A 38 10.18 -8.17 -12.37
CA ARG A 38 11.02 -7.37 -11.47
C ARG A 38 12.43 -7.92 -11.44
N ILE A 39 13.42 -7.03 -11.39
CA ILE A 39 14.84 -7.37 -11.33
C ILE A 39 15.50 -6.48 -10.27
N ASN A 40 16.23 -7.11 -9.34
CA ASN A 40 17.10 -6.45 -8.38
C ASN A 40 18.54 -6.45 -8.95
N PRO A 41 19.04 -5.33 -9.50
CA PRO A 41 20.37 -5.30 -10.14
C PRO A 41 21.51 -5.53 -9.13
N LYS A 42 21.29 -5.26 -7.84
CA LYS A 42 22.30 -5.40 -6.80
C LYS A 42 22.57 -6.85 -6.44
N THR A 43 21.52 -7.66 -6.35
CA THR A 43 21.64 -9.09 -5.99
C THR A 43 21.68 -10.01 -7.21
N GLY A 44 21.12 -9.56 -8.33
CA GLY A 44 20.89 -10.38 -9.53
C GLY A 44 19.61 -11.20 -9.45
N ASP A 45 18.82 -11.07 -8.39
CA ASP A 45 17.54 -11.77 -8.25
C ASP A 45 16.45 -11.13 -9.11
N GLY A 46 15.49 -11.94 -9.52
CA GLY A 46 14.36 -11.46 -10.30
C GLY A 46 13.17 -12.41 -10.26
N LEU A 47 12.02 -11.87 -10.63
CA LEU A 47 10.75 -12.56 -10.63
C LEU A 47 9.99 -12.24 -11.92
N ILE A 48 9.42 -13.27 -12.54
CA ILE A 48 8.52 -13.14 -13.69
C ILE A 48 7.24 -13.91 -13.36
N ILE A 49 6.10 -13.25 -13.50
CA ILE A 49 4.78 -13.85 -13.28
C ILE A 49 3.91 -13.58 -14.49
N LEU A 50 3.23 -14.63 -14.96
CA LEU A 50 2.24 -14.60 -16.01
C LEU A 50 0.97 -15.22 -15.45
N GLU A 51 -0.12 -14.48 -15.46
CA GLU A 51 -1.37 -14.86 -14.84
C GLU A 51 -2.55 -14.57 -15.77
N THR A 52 -3.59 -15.40 -15.65
CA THR A 52 -4.86 -15.24 -16.35
C THR A 52 -6.00 -15.48 -15.37
N GLY A 53 -7.01 -14.60 -15.39
CA GLY A 53 -8.19 -14.72 -14.54
C GLY A 53 -8.31 -13.68 -13.43
N HIS A 54 -7.27 -12.88 -13.19
CA HIS A 54 -7.28 -11.75 -12.27
C HIS A 54 -6.74 -10.47 -12.93
N PRO A 55 -7.27 -9.29 -12.59
CA PRO A 55 -6.78 -8.05 -13.17
C PRO A 55 -5.34 -7.69 -12.74
N ASP A 56 -4.93 -8.00 -11.51
CA ASP A 56 -3.74 -7.40 -10.88
C ASP A 56 -2.94 -8.36 -9.97
N LEU A 57 -3.17 -9.67 -10.05
CA LEU A 57 -2.57 -10.63 -9.12
C LEU A 57 -1.06 -10.78 -9.31
N ALA A 58 -0.60 -10.87 -10.57
CA ALA A 58 0.82 -10.93 -10.89
C ALA A 58 1.55 -9.68 -10.40
N THR A 59 0.96 -8.51 -10.64
CA THR A 59 1.51 -7.23 -10.17
C THR A 59 1.57 -7.19 -8.64
N ARG A 60 0.51 -7.63 -7.95
CA ARG A 60 0.48 -7.65 -6.49
C ARG A 60 1.54 -8.59 -5.90
N ILE A 61 1.69 -9.80 -6.44
CA ILE A 61 2.72 -10.74 -5.98
C ILE A 61 4.12 -10.17 -6.24
N ALA A 62 4.34 -9.54 -7.39
CA ALA A 62 5.62 -8.91 -7.71
C ALA A 62 5.96 -7.77 -6.74
N SER A 63 4.97 -6.97 -6.36
CA SER A 63 5.12 -5.95 -5.34
C SER A 63 5.37 -6.50 -3.93
N ASP A 64 4.68 -7.58 -3.55
CA ASP A 64 4.93 -8.27 -2.27
C ASP A 64 6.37 -8.83 -2.22
N TRP A 65 6.90 -9.31 -3.36
CA TRP A 65 8.31 -9.73 -3.48
C TRP A 65 9.27 -8.54 -3.28
N VAL A 66 9.02 -7.38 -3.90
CA VAL A 66 9.83 -6.16 -3.68
C VAL A 66 9.84 -5.75 -2.20
N PHE A 67 8.70 -5.87 -1.52
CA PHE A 67 8.61 -5.59 -0.09
C PHE A 67 9.45 -6.56 0.74
N ILE A 68 9.49 -7.85 0.38
CA ILE A 68 10.34 -8.84 1.05
C ILE A 68 11.83 -8.55 0.82
N GLU A 69 12.21 -8.18 -0.40
CA GLU A 69 13.61 -7.87 -0.76
C GLU A 69 14.15 -6.60 -0.08
N THR A 70 13.30 -5.57 0.05
CA THR A 70 13.77 -4.21 0.42
C THR A 70 13.23 -3.71 1.75
N GLY A 71 12.15 -4.32 2.27
CA GLY A 71 11.36 -3.78 3.38
C GLY A 71 10.57 -2.51 3.04
N LYS A 72 10.58 -2.07 1.78
CA LYS A 72 9.90 -0.85 1.32
C LYS A 72 8.67 -1.20 0.48
N SER A 73 7.61 -0.40 0.59
CA SER A 73 6.45 -0.51 -0.31
C SER A 73 6.77 0.21 -1.62
N ASP A 74 6.72 -0.52 -2.73
CA ASP A 74 6.88 0.09 -4.06
C ASP A 74 5.71 1.01 -4.41
N THR A 75 5.92 1.80 -5.46
CA THR A 75 4.97 2.79 -5.96
C THR A 75 3.62 2.20 -6.38
N LEU A 76 3.58 0.98 -6.94
CA LEU A 76 2.34 0.33 -7.33
C LEU A 76 1.58 -0.23 -6.13
N LEU A 77 2.26 -0.94 -5.23
CA LEU A 77 1.66 -1.46 -4.00
C LEU A 77 1.06 -0.33 -3.17
N PHE A 78 1.79 0.78 -3.04
CA PHE A 78 1.30 1.96 -2.36
C PHE A 78 0.03 2.49 -3.03
N THR A 79 0.03 2.61 -4.36
CA THR A 79 -1.13 3.08 -5.13
C THR A 79 -2.34 2.15 -4.97
N MET A 80 -2.15 0.84 -5.05
CA MET A 80 -3.21 -0.16 -4.85
C MET A 80 -3.82 -0.08 -3.44
N LEU A 81 -2.97 0.07 -2.42
CA LEU A 81 -3.41 0.06 -1.02
C LEU A 81 -3.90 1.42 -0.52
N THR A 82 -3.61 2.51 -1.23
CA THR A 82 -3.99 3.88 -0.82
C THR A 82 -5.48 4.01 -0.55
N GLY A 83 -6.34 3.42 -1.38
CA GLY A 83 -7.79 3.46 -1.20
C GLY A 83 -8.26 2.73 0.07
N LYS A 84 -7.66 1.58 0.39
CA LYS A 84 -7.98 0.83 1.61
C LYS A 84 -7.45 1.56 2.85
N MET A 85 -6.23 2.11 2.77
CA MET A 85 -5.59 2.87 3.84
C MET A 85 -6.42 4.10 4.21
N SER A 86 -6.83 4.91 3.23
CA SER A 86 -7.61 6.12 3.46
C SER A 86 -8.96 5.81 4.12
N ASN A 87 -9.64 4.74 3.68
CA ASN A 87 -10.89 4.29 4.28
C ASN A 87 -10.72 3.88 5.75
N ILE A 88 -9.67 3.11 6.07
CA ILE A 88 -9.39 2.69 7.46
C ILE A 88 -9.11 3.93 8.33
N LEU A 89 -8.29 4.86 7.85
CA LEU A 89 -7.99 6.10 8.57
C LEU A 89 -9.24 6.93 8.82
N PHE A 90 -10.10 7.07 7.82
CA PHE A 90 -11.35 7.82 7.94
C PHE A 90 -12.30 7.21 8.98
N ILE A 91 -12.50 5.89 8.92
CA ILE A 91 -13.34 5.17 9.88
C ILE A 91 -12.75 5.29 11.30
N GLY A 92 -11.43 5.12 11.44
CA GLY A 92 -10.73 5.26 12.71
C GLY A 92 -10.90 6.65 13.33
N LEU A 93 -10.77 7.70 12.52
CA LEU A 93 -10.95 9.09 12.95
C LEU A 93 -12.37 9.32 13.50
N ILE A 94 -13.40 8.84 12.80
CA ILE A 94 -14.79 8.94 13.22
C ILE A 94 -15.01 8.18 14.53
N ALA A 95 -14.53 6.94 14.61
CA ALA A 95 -14.70 6.10 15.80
C ALA A 95 -14.07 6.74 17.05
N ILE A 96 -12.84 7.24 16.94
CA ILE A 96 -12.13 7.91 18.04
C ILE A 96 -12.85 9.20 18.45
N SER A 97 -13.37 9.96 17.49
CA SER A 97 -14.11 11.20 17.76
C SER A 97 -15.40 10.92 18.53
N ILE A 98 -16.18 9.91 18.10
CA ILE A 98 -17.41 9.49 18.78
C ILE A 98 -17.11 9.03 20.20
N LEU A 99 -16.05 8.24 20.39
CA LEU A 99 -15.68 7.69 21.70
C LEU A 99 -15.26 8.80 22.68
N ASN A 100 -14.50 9.79 22.22
CA ASN A 100 -14.14 10.96 23.01
C ASN A 100 -15.37 11.81 23.41
N ILE A 101 -16.28 12.07 22.46
CA ILE A 101 -17.51 12.81 22.74
C ILE A 101 -18.40 12.05 23.73
N GLY A 102 -18.60 10.75 23.51
CA GLY A 102 -19.41 9.88 24.36
C GLY A 102 -18.88 9.80 25.80
N THR A 103 -17.58 9.56 25.96
CA THR A 103 -16.94 9.54 27.29
C THR A 103 -17.00 10.91 27.98
N GLY A 104 -16.87 12.00 27.22
CA GLY A 104 -17.03 13.37 27.73
C GLY A 104 -18.44 13.64 28.27
N ILE A 105 -19.48 13.30 27.49
CA ILE A 105 -20.89 13.46 27.90
C ILE A 105 -21.19 12.63 29.14
N TRP A 106 -20.76 11.37 29.16
CA TRP A 106 -20.99 10.46 30.28
C TRP A 106 -20.33 10.94 31.58
N ARG A 107 -19.09 11.43 31.51
CA ARG A 107 -18.39 12.01 32.68
C ARG A 107 -19.13 13.24 33.23
N ARG A 108 -19.69 14.09 32.36
CA ARG A 108 -20.50 15.25 32.79
C ARG A 108 -21.78 14.82 33.50
N LYS A 109 -22.51 13.83 32.96
CA LYS A 109 -23.74 13.31 33.58
C LYS A 109 -23.48 12.73 34.98
N ARG A 110 -22.37 12.03 35.20
CA ARG A 110 -22.02 11.50 36.53
C ARG A 110 -21.76 12.57 37.58
N LYS A 111 -21.18 13.72 37.20
CA LYS A 111 -20.92 14.83 38.14
C LYS A 111 -22.19 15.59 38.57
N MET A 112 -23.28 15.46 37.82
CA MET A 112 -24.54 16.17 38.05
C MET A 112 -25.57 15.34 38.83
N LEU A 113 -25.30 14.07 39.14
CA LEU A 113 -26.18 13.27 39.99
C LEU A 113 -25.89 13.61 41.47
N PRO A 114 -26.86 14.17 42.23
CA PRO A 114 -26.67 14.37 43.66
C PRO A 114 -26.56 13.01 44.36
N ILE A 115 -25.53 12.86 45.18
CA ILE A 115 -25.44 11.75 46.14
C ILE A 115 -26.51 12.05 47.20
N ASN A 116 -27.70 11.45 47.04
CA ASN A 116 -28.72 11.46 48.08
C ASN A 116 -28.22 10.54 49.20
N ASN A 117 -27.84 11.13 50.34
CA ASN A 117 -27.64 10.44 51.62
C ASN A 117 -29.00 10.13 52.25
#